data_AF-A0A1J3FVG2-F1
#
_entry.id   AF-A0A1J3FVG2-F1
#
_cell.length_a   1.000
_cell.length_b   1.000
_cell.length_c   1.000
_cell.angle_alpha   90.00
_cell.angle_beta   90.00
_cell.angle_gamma   90.00
#
_symmetry.space_group_name_H-M   'P 1'
#
loop_
_entity.id
_entity.type
_entity.pdbx_description
1 polymer ?
#
loop_
_entity_poly.entity_id
_entity_poly.type
_entity_poly.pdbx_seq_one_letter_code
_entity_poly.pdbx_strand_id
1 'polypeptide(L)'
;FDSLSPMERDVVTWTVMIGGYSQHGDANKALKLFSEMFEQDYRTRPNAFTISCALVACASLAALRIGKQIHAYALRNQQNVPLF
;
A
#
# COMPACT_ATOMS: atom_id res chain seq x y z
N PHE A 1 1.36 5.70 15.41
CA PHE A 1 0.79 5.50 14.07
C PHE A 1 -0.56 4.81 14.15
N ASP A 2 -0.67 3.64 14.77
CA ASP A 2 -1.96 2.94 14.97
C ASP A 2 -3.02 3.73 15.75
N SER A 3 -2.60 4.73 16.54
CA SER A 3 -3.49 5.63 17.29
C SER A 3 -4.09 6.77 16.47
N LEU A 4 -3.62 7.01 15.24
CA LEU A 4 -4.16 8.04 14.36
C LEU A 4 -5.44 7.54 13.70
N SER A 5 -6.47 8.38 13.61
CA SER A 5 -7.66 8.04 12.83
C SER A 5 -7.31 7.94 11.34
N PRO A 6 -8.02 7.12 10.54
CA PRO A 6 -7.72 6.98 9.11
C PRO A 6 -7.74 8.30 8.33
N MET A 7 -8.54 9.28 8.76
CA MET A 7 -8.66 10.60 8.12
C MET A 7 -7.45 11.52 8.36
N GLU A 8 -6.64 11.24 9.38
CA GLU A 8 -5.44 12.03 9.72
C GLU A 8 -4.16 11.44 9.11
N ARG A 9 -4.25 10.27 8.47
CA ARG A 9 -3.10 9.57 7.91
C ARG A 9 -2.79 10.06 6.50
N ASP A 10 -1.65 10.69 6.35
CA ASP A 10 -1.08 11.01 5.03
C ASP A 10 -0.39 9.80 4.38
N VAL A 11 0.05 9.96 3.13
CA VAL A 11 0.73 8.90 2.37
C VAL A 11 1.96 8.35 3.10
N VAL A 12 2.68 9.20 3.84
CA VAL A 12 3.88 8.80 4.60
C VAL A 12 3.46 7.90 5.76
N THR A 13 2.47 8.30 6.53
CA THR A 13 1.92 7.54 7.66
C THR A 13 1.43 6.16 7.22
N TRP A 14 0.64 6.11 6.15
CA TRP A 14 0.19 4.84 5.55
C TRP A 14 1.37 3.96 5.15
N THR A 15 2.35 4.53 4.45
CA THR A 15 3.53 3.79 3.97
C THR A 15 4.34 3.20 5.13
N VAL A 16 4.57 3.98 6.19
CA VAL A 16 5.31 3.52 7.37
C VAL A 16 4.58 2.38 8.07
N MET A 17 3.26 2.49 8.26
CA MET A 17 2.46 1.43 8.88
C MET A 17 2.49 0.15 8.04
N ILE A 18 2.20 0.25 6.74
CA ILE A 18 2.15 -0.89 5.83
C ILE A 18 3.54 -1.56 5.73
N GLY A 19 4.60 -0.76 5.59
CA GLY A 19 5.98 -1.26 5.54
C GLY A 19 6.40 -1.94 6.84
N GLY A 20 6.06 -1.36 7.98
CA GLY A 20 6.34 -1.94 9.30
C GLY A 20 5.73 -3.33 9.45
N TYR A 21 4.43 -3.47 9.18
CA TYR A 21 3.75 -4.77 9.26
C TYR A 21 4.22 -5.76 8.20
N SER A 22 4.48 -5.30 6.98
CA SER A 22 4.97 -6.15 5.89
C SER A 22 6.36 -6.75 6.20
N GLN A 23 7.24 -6.00 6.85
CA GLN A 23 8.62 -6.43 7.13
C GLN A 23 8.73 -7.25 8.42
N HIS A 24 7.85 -7.03 9.40
CA HIS A 24 7.92 -7.65 10.72
C HIS A 24 6.92 -8.80 10.93
N GLY A 25 6.50 -9.45 9.83
CA GLY A 25 5.81 -10.74 9.88
C GLY A 25 4.28 -10.69 9.97
N ASP A 26 3.66 -9.52 9.89
CA ASP A 26 2.19 -9.38 9.83
C ASP A 26 1.73 -8.86 8.47
N ALA A 27 2.01 -9.66 7.45
CA ALA A 27 1.64 -9.35 6.06
C ALA A 27 0.12 -9.22 5.87
N ASN A 28 -0.70 -9.91 6.67
CA ASN A 28 -2.15 -9.77 6.60
C ASN A 28 -2.60 -8.38 7.05
N LYS A 29 -2.07 -7.87 8.17
CA LYS A 29 -2.35 -6.50 8.62
C LYS A 29 -1.82 -5.46 7.64
N ALA A 30 -0.67 -5.70 7.01
CA ALA A 30 -0.15 -4.83 5.96
C ALA A 30 -1.12 -4.70 4.77
N LEU A 31 -1.65 -5.81 4.25
CA LEU A 31 -2.62 -5.79 3.15
C LEU A 31 -3.98 -5.20 3.57
N LYS A 32 -4.41 -5.41 4.81
CA LYS A 32 -5.61 -4.77 5.35
C LYS A 32 -5.48 -3.25 5.36
N LEU A 33 -4.37 -2.73 5.89
CA LEU A 33 -4.09 -1.29 5.89
C LEU A 33 -3.98 -0.73 4.47
N PHE A 34 -3.39 -1.48 3.54
CA PHE A 34 -3.35 -1.09 2.14
C PHE A 34 -4.76 -0.97 1.52
N SER A 35 -5.70 -1.87 1.87
CA SER A 35 -7.11 -1.74 1.46
C SER A 35 -7.79 -0.52 2.09
N GLU A 36 -7.61 -0.33 3.40
CA GLU A 36 -8.19 0.79 4.15
C GLU A 36 -7.76 2.14 3.57
N MET A 37 -6.53 2.25 3.07
CA MET A 37 -6.03 3.46 2.41
C MET A 37 -6.90 3.89 1.22
N PHE A 38 -7.48 2.94 0.46
CA PHE A 38 -8.39 3.25 -0.64
C PHE A 38 -9.81 3.58 -0.19
N GLU A 39 -10.26 3.01 0.93
CA GLU A 39 -11.62 3.16 1.43
C GLU A 39 -11.84 4.49 2.16
N GLN A 40 -10.79 5.01 2.81
CA GLN A 40 -10.91 6.11 3.77
C GLN A 40 -10.61 7.49 3.19
N ASP A 41 -9.75 7.59 2.16
CA ASP A 41 -9.45 8.87 1.53
C ASP A 41 -9.18 8.72 0.03
N TYR A 42 -10.06 9.32 -0.79
CA TYR A 42 -9.88 9.36 -2.24
C TYR A 42 -8.71 10.26 -2.67
N ARG A 43 -8.23 11.16 -1.79
CA ARG A 43 -7.14 12.11 -2.07
C ARG A 43 -5.77 11.49 -1.83
N THR A 44 -5.67 10.55 -0.90
CA THR A 44 -4.41 9.90 -0.57
C THR A 44 -4.23 8.63 -1.39
N ARG A 45 -3.34 8.69 -2.38
CA ARG A 45 -3.00 7.55 -3.24
C ARG A 45 -1.70 6.88 -2.77
N PRO A 46 -1.58 5.55 -2.87
CA PRO A 46 -0.33 4.87 -2.59
C PRO A 46 0.74 5.34 -3.58
N ASN A 47 1.93 5.63 -3.05
CA ASN A 47 3.10 5.91 -3.87
C ASN A 47 3.88 4.61 -4.17
N ALA A 48 4.99 4.72 -4.90
CA ALA A 48 5.81 3.56 -5.26
C ALA A 48 6.29 2.74 -4.05
N PHE A 49 6.62 3.40 -2.94
CA PHE A 49 7.02 2.72 -1.70
C PHE A 49 5.85 1.99 -1.04
N THR A 50 4.67 2.61 -0.99
CA THR A 50 3.46 1.96 -0.48
C THR A 50 3.12 0.69 -1.27
N ILE A 51 3.19 0.78 -2.61
CA ILE A 51 2.98 -0.36 -3.51
C ILE A 51 4.02 -1.46 -3.29
N SER A 52 5.29 -1.09 -3.16
CA SER A 52 6.38 -2.04 -2.90
C SER A 52 6.15 -2.81 -1.60
N CYS A 53 5.80 -2.12 -0.51
CA CYS A 53 5.50 -2.76 0.78
C CYS A 53 4.32 -3.75 0.65
N ALA A 54 3.25 -3.37 -0.06
CA ALA A 54 2.11 -4.26 -0.25
C ALA A 54 2.45 -5.48 -1.12
N LEU A 55 3.34 -5.35 -2.11
CA LEU A 55 3.84 -6.47 -2.91
C LEU A 55 4.72 -7.42 -2.09
N VAL A 56 5.55 -6.91 -1.17
CA VAL A 56 6.31 -7.74 -0.23
C VAL A 56 5.36 -8.56 0.64
N ALA A 57 4.33 -7.93 1.22
CA ALA A 57 3.31 -8.64 1.99
C ALA A 57 2.60 -9.73 1.15
N CYS A 58 2.29 -9.44 -0.12
CA CYS A 58 1.74 -10.44 -1.04
C CYS A 58 2.68 -11.64 -1.24
N ALA A 59 3.98 -11.39 -1.41
CA ALA A 59 4.98 -12.44 -1.57
C ALA A 59 5.08 -13.32 -0.33
N SER A 60 5.10 -12.72 0.88
CA SER A 60 5.12 -13.44 2.15
C SER A 60 3.91 -14.35 2.36
N LEU A 61 2.75 -13.99 1.83
CA LEU A 61 1.50 -14.76 1.94
C LEU A 61 1.21 -15.68 0.75
N ALA A 62 2.10 -15.73 -0.26
CA ALA A 62 1.81 -16.35 -1.56
C ALA A 62 0.48 -15.87 -2.19
N ALA A 63 0.09 -14.61 -1.93
CA ALA A 63 -1.19 -14.03 -2.31
C ALA A 63 -1.20 -13.52 -3.76
N LEU A 64 -0.97 -14.42 -4.73
CA LEU A 64 -0.77 -14.10 -6.14
C LEU A 64 -1.91 -13.25 -6.74
N ARG A 65 -3.16 -13.55 -6.38
CA ARG A 65 -4.33 -12.81 -6.89
C ARG A 65 -4.28 -11.34 -6.49
N ILE A 66 -3.97 -11.05 -5.23
CA ILE A 66 -3.87 -9.68 -4.70
C ILE A 66 -2.65 -8.98 -5.32
N GLY A 67 -1.51 -9.68 -5.38
CA GLY A 67 -0.30 -9.14 -6.03
C GLY A 67 -0.54 -8.70 -7.47
N LYS A 68 -1.30 -9.47 -8.26
CA LYS A 68 -1.70 -9.08 -9.63
C LYS A 68 -2.58 -7.84 -9.66
N GLN A 69 -3.52 -7.68 -8.73
CA GLN A 69 -4.37 -6.49 -8.64
C GLN A 69 -3.55 -5.25 -8.33
N ILE A 70 -2.63 -5.33 -7.36
CA ILE A 70 -1.73 -4.24 -6.97
C ILE A 70 -0.79 -3.88 -8.12
N HIS A 71 -0.21 -4.89 -8.78
CA HIS A 71 0.66 -4.68 -9.93
C HIS A 71 -0.08 -4.00 -11.09
N ALA A 72 -1.29 -4.44 -11.42
CA ALA A 72 -2.12 -3.83 -12.45
C ALA A 72 -2.52 -2.38 -12.08
N TYR A 73 -2.82 -2.12 -10.80
CA TYR A 73 -3.05 -0.76 -10.31
C TYR A 73 -1.81 0.11 -10.53
N ALA A 74 -0.62 -0.36 -10.16
CA ALA A 74 0.62 0.41 -10.32
C ALA A 74 0.86 0.78 -11.79
N LEU A 75 0.72 -0.17 -12.72
CA LEU A 75 0.88 0.07 -14.16
C LEU A 75 -0.11 1.11 -14.70
N ARG A 76 -1.37 1.06 -14.25
CA ARG A 76 -2.41 2.01 -14.68
C ARG A 76 -2.16 3.43 -14.16
N ASN A 77 -1.50 3.56 -13.01
CA ASN A 77 -1.27 4.84 -12.34
C ASN A 77 0.17 5.37 -12.50
N GLN A 78 1.04 4.66 -13.25
CA GLN A 78 2.41 5.10 -13.57
C GLN A 78 2.49 6.16 -14.69
N GLN A 79 1.37 6.71 -15.15
CA GLN A 79 1.32 7.81 -16.11
C GLN A 79 1.54 9.18 -15.41
N ASN A 80 2.74 9.40 -14.86
CA ASN A 80 3.28 10.77 -14.67
C ASN A 80 4.80 10.82 -14.46
N VAL A 81 5.55 9.96 -15.15
CA VAL A 81 6.96 10.27 -15.42
C VAL A 81 6.94 10.99 -16.77
N PRO A 82 7.12 12.33 -16.83
CA PRO A 82 7.32 12.97 -18.11
C PRO A 82 8.55 12.33 -18.73
N LEU A 83 8.33 11.56 -19.80
CA LEU A 83 9.37 11.32 -20.78
C LEU A 83 9.53 12.68 -21.47
N PHE A 84 10.74 13.23 -21.40
CA PHE A 84 11.18 14.57 -21.80
C PHE A 84 11.08 15.66 -20.70
#